data_AF-A0A925IFX5-F1
#
_entry.id   AF-A0A925IFX5-F1
#
_cell.length_a   1.000
_cell.length_b   1.000
_cell.length_c   1.000
_cell.angle_alpha   90.00
_cell.angle_beta   90.00
_cell.angle_gamma   90.00
#
_symmetry.space_group_name_H-M   'P 1'
#
loop_
_entity.id
_entity.type
_entity.pdbx_description
1 polymer ?
#
loop_
_entity_poly.entity_id
_entity_poly.type
_entity_poly.pdbx_seq_one_letter_code
_entity_poly.pdbx_strand_id
1 'polypeptide(L)'
;MAQWSPDVKIVESKQNDVVTVSGDLATGKIIEDLSWASNSANACFVATQNRKFQGNHVFFATTIPPHSVMNISVKPTKSNVNLSMYAYMSGMEVNYLVPDLPKCITCEADYKWDGNWKGKPQTSERKVEFNNPTDGPFSIVIGVTAPKGVTTGQFNLKIKVKS
;
A
#
# COMPACT_ATOMS: atom_id res chain seq x y z
N MET A 1 -14.00 -5.96 12.41
CA MET A 1 -12.62 -5.84 11.88
C MET A 1 -11.77 -6.81 12.66
N ALA A 2 -11.00 -7.63 11.94
CA ALA A 2 -10.02 -8.52 12.55
C ALA A 2 -9.00 -7.73 13.40
N GLN A 3 -8.48 -8.37 14.45
CA GLN A 3 -7.43 -7.79 15.28
C GLN A 3 -6.11 -7.78 14.50
N TRP A 4 -5.59 -6.60 14.19
CA TRP A 4 -4.31 -6.46 13.50
C TRP A 4 -3.12 -6.67 14.43
N SER A 5 -1.99 -7.10 13.87
CA SER A 5 -0.69 -7.08 14.55
C SER A 5 -0.35 -5.66 15.01
N PRO A 6 0.35 -5.48 16.15
CA PRO A 6 0.82 -4.17 16.61
C PRO A 6 1.66 -3.40 15.58
N ASP A 7 2.28 -4.09 14.62
CA ASP A 7 3.07 -3.51 13.53
C ASP A 7 2.22 -2.77 12.48
N VAL A 8 0.88 -2.89 12.55
CA VAL A 8 -0.06 -2.30 11.59
C VAL A 8 -0.77 -1.12 12.23
N LYS A 9 -0.58 0.07 11.64
CA LYS A 9 -1.28 1.28 12.07
C LYS A 9 -2.68 1.35 11.47
N ILE A 10 -3.71 1.27 12.31
CA ILE A 10 -5.09 1.45 11.86
C ILE A 10 -5.32 2.95 11.57
N VAL A 11 -5.87 3.22 10.39
CA VAL A 11 -6.30 4.56 9.96
C VAL A 11 -7.80 4.49 9.75
N GLU A 12 -8.55 5.31 10.49
CA GLU A 12 -9.98 5.42 10.23
C GLU A 12 -10.22 6.22 8.95
N SER A 13 -10.93 5.64 7.99
CA SER A 13 -11.46 6.37 6.83
C SER A 13 -12.97 6.24 6.73
N LYS A 14 -13.64 7.33 6.36
CA LYS A 14 -15.08 7.39 6.17
C LYS A 14 -15.41 7.80 4.74
N GLN A 15 -16.63 7.50 4.31
CA GLN A 15 -17.11 7.89 2.99
C GLN A 15 -17.10 9.42 2.85
N ASN A 16 -16.68 9.91 1.68
CA ASN A 16 -16.49 11.34 1.36
C ASN A 16 -15.45 12.06 2.24
N ASP A 17 -14.55 11.32 2.87
CA ASP A 17 -13.51 11.87 3.75
C ASP A 17 -12.12 11.82 3.11
N VAL A 18 -11.22 12.66 3.64
CA VAL A 18 -9.80 12.69 3.32
C VAL A 18 -9.01 12.68 4.62
N VAL A 19 -8.31 11.59 4.88
CA VAL A 19 -7.40 11.46 6.02
C VAL A 19 -5.95 11.47 5.53
N THR A 20 -5.07 12.10 6.31
CA THR A 20 -3.63 12.08 6.07
C THR A 20 -2.91 11.70 7.35
N VAL A 21 -2.02 10.73 7.26
CA VAL A 21 -1.19 10.27 8.39
C VAL A 21 0.27 10.30 7.99
N SER A 22 1.13 10.67 8.93
CA SER A 22 2.57 10.57 8.75
C SER A 22 3.09 9.18 9.13
N GLY A 23 4.19 8.78 8.49
CA GLY A 23 4.95 7.57 8.77
C GLY A 23 6.44 7.75 8.47
N ASP A 24 7.25 6.80 8.92
CA ASP A 24 8.69 6.77 8.67
C ASP A 24 9.12 5.33 8.39
N LEU A 25 9.85 5.10 7.29
CA LEU A 25 10.39 3.77 6.98
C LEU A 25 11.28 3.21 8.11
N ALA A 26 11.85 4.08 8.96
CA ALA A 26 12.65 3.67 10.11
C ALA A 26 11.86 2.83 11.14
N THR A 27 10.53 2.94 11.18
CA THR A 27 9.67 2.14 12.06
C THR A 27 9.24 0.82 11.42
N GLY A 28 9.63 0.57 10.18
CA GLY A 28 9.27 -0.62 9.42
C GLY A 28 10.28 -1.75 9.56
N LYS A 29 10.03 -2.83 8.83
CA LYS A 29 10.91 -4.01 8.77
C LYS A 29 11.10 -4.50 7.33
N ILE A 30 12.24 -5.09 7.05
CA ILE A 30 12.50 -5.74 5.76
C ILE A 30 11.61 -6.97 5.64
N ILE A 31 11.06 -7.19 4.44
CA ILE A 31 10.43 -8.44 4.04
C ILE A 31 11.31 -9.09 2.98
N GLU A 32 11.99 -10.16 3.36
CA GLU A 32 12.92 -10.88 2.48
C GLU A 32 12.18 -11.66 1.40
N ASP A 33 11.09 -12.34 1.78
CA ASP A 33 10.27 -13.10 0.85
C ASP A 33 9.17 -12.23 0.23
N LEU A 34 9.34 -11.90 -1.04
CA LEU A 34 8.34 -11.19 -1.85
C LEU A 34 7.62 -12.12 -2.85
N SER A 35 7.78 -13.44 -2.74
CA SER A 35 7.14 -14.41 -3.63
C SER A 35 5.61 -14.34 -3.56
N TRP A 36 5.06 -13.91 -2.42
CA TRP A 36 3.64 -13.64 -2.23
C TRP A 36 3.09 -12.64 -3.25
N ALA A 37 3.88 -11.65 -3.68
CA ALA A 37 3.39 -10.55 -4.51
C ALA A 37 3.14 -10.97 -5.95
N SER A 38 3.97 -11.85 -6.51
CA SER A 38 3.87 -12.30 -7.89
C SER A 38 3.12 -13.61 -8.08
N ASN A 39 2.72 -14.27 -6.98
CA ASN A 39 1.92 -15.48 -7.09
C ASN A 39 0.54 -15.17 -7.71
N SER A 40 -0.08 -16.15 -8.35
CA SER A 40 -1.36 -15.95 -9.05
C SER A 40 -2.54 -15.68 -8.13
N ALA A 41 -2.41 -15.92 -6.82
CA ALA A 41 -3.46 -15.66 -5.84
C ALA A 41 -3.52 -14.19 -5.40
N ASN A 42 -2.43 -13.44 -5.58
CA ASN A 42 -2.32 -12.04 -5.17
C ASN A 42 -2.04 -11.09 -6.34
N ALA A 43 -1.10 -11.45 -7.23
CA ALA A 43 -0.73 -10.74 -8.45
C ALA A 43 -0.52 -9.21 -8.28
N CYS A 44 0.05 -8.76 -7.16
CA CYS A 44 0.30 -7.35 -6.85
C CYS A 44 1.34 -6.70 -7.77
N PHE A 45 2.47 -7.37 -7.97
CA PHE A 45 3.55 -6.92 -8.84
C PHE A 45 4.39 -8.11 -9.28
N VAL A 46 5.00 -7.99 -10.47
CA VAL A 46 5.81 -9.06 -11.05
C VAL A 46 7.17 -9.19 -10.34
N ALA A 47 7.70 -10.41 -10.26
CA ALA A 47 8.93 -10.72 -9.51
C ALA A 47 10.17 -9.91 -9.95
N THR A 48 10.23 -9.49 -11.22
CA THR A 48 11.32 -8.62 -11.73
C THR A 48 11.36 -7.25 -11.06
N GLN A 49 10.31 -6.86 -10.34
CA GLN A 49 10.18 -5.59 -9.65
C GLN A 49 10.51 -5.67 -8.16
N ASN A 50 10.80 -6.87 -7.62
CA ASN A 50 11.06 -7.09 -6.19
C ASN A 50 12.08 -6.12 -5.60
N ARG A 51 13.15 -5.79 -6.33
CA ARG A 51 14.19 -4.84 -5.89
C ARG A 51 13.66 -3.46 -5.48
N LYS A 52 12.47 -3.07 -5.94
CA LYS A 52 11.80 -1.81 -5.65
C LYS A 52 10.98 -1.84 -4.36
N PHE A 53 10.84 -3.02 -3.75
CA PHE A 53 10.05 -3.28 -2.55
C PHE A 53 10.87 -4.03 -1.49
N GLN A 54 12.20 -3.91 -1.49
CA GLN A 54 13.11 -4.64 -0.59
C GLN A 54 13.70 -3.74 0.52
N GLY A 55 13.16 -2.54 0.71
CA GLY A 55 13.46 -1.67 1.83
C GLY A 55 12.63 -2.05 3.06
N ASN A 56 12.57 -1.13 4.03
CA ASN A 56 11.67 -1.32 5.18
C ASN A 56 10.21 -1.14 4.77
N HIS A 57 9.32 -2.00 5.27
CA HIS A 57 7.88 -1.93 5.10
C HIS A 57 7.21 -1.38 6.35
N VAL A 58 6.39 -0.36 6.17
CA VAL A 58 5.49 0.19 7.19
C VAL A 58 4.06 -0.11 6.79
N PHE A 59 3.27 -0.62 7.73
CA PHE A 59 1.94 -1.13 7.46
C PHE A 59 0.85 -0.24 8.00
N PHE A 60 -0.19 -0.07 7.20
CA PHE A 60 -1.42 0.58 7.58
C PHE A 60 -2.61 -0.30 7.20
N ALA A 61 -3.69 -0.20 7.96
CA ALA A 61 -4.96 -0.82 7.61
C ALA A 61 -6.07 0.22 7.70
N THR A 62 -7.02 0.14 6.77
CA THR A 62 -8.26 0.93 6.78
C THR A 62 -9.43 0.10 6.26
N THR A 63 -10.63 0.68 6.26
CA THR A 63 -11.84 0.09 5.70
C THR A 63 -12.32 0.91 4.50
N ILE A 64 -12.60 0.24 3.38
CA ILE A 64 -13.32 0.83 2.25
C ILE A 64 -14.83 0.57 2.44
N PRO A 65 -15.67 1.63 2.55
CA PRO A 65 -17.12 1.48 2.63
C PRO A 65 -17.74 0.84 1.38
N PRO A 66 -18.98 0.31 1.46
CA PRO A 66 -19.74 -0.10 0.28
C PRO A 66 -19.96 1.08 -0.67
N HIS A 67 -20.17 0.78 -1.95
CA HIS A 67 -20.45 1.75 -3.02
C HIS A 67 -19.48 2.95 -2.99
N SER A 68 -18.17 2.67 -2.98
CA SER A 68 -17.16 3.71 -2.85
C SER A 68 -15.88 3.44 -3.63
N VAL A 69 -15.17 4.51 -3.96
CA VAL A 69 -13.83 4.48 -4.56
C VAL A 69 -12.83 5.06 -3.57
N MET A 70 -11.78 4.31 -3.26
CA MET A 70 -10.69 4.72 -2.38
C MET A 70 -9.43 5.00 -3.19
N ASN A 71 -8.97 6.25 -3.14
CA ASN A 71 -7.70 6.70 -3.69
C ASN A 71 -6.68 6.80 -2.55
N ILE A 72 -5.58 6.07 -2.66
CA ILE A 72 -4.48 6.09 -1.70
C ILE A 72 -3.25 6.68 -2.37
N SER A 73 -2.63 7.66 -1.73
CA SER A 73 -1.35 8.19 -2.20
C SER A 73 -0.34 8.37 -1.08
N VAL A 74 0.93 8.16 -1.41
CA VAL A 74 2.03 8.41 -0.49
C VAL A 74 3.07 9.33 -1.13
N LYS A 75 3.50 10.32 -0.37
CA LYS A 75 4.52 11.28 -0.80
C LYS A 75 5.58 11.42 0.30
N PRO A 76 6.88 11.37 -0.04
CA PRO A 76 7.91 11.61 0.94
C PRO A 76 7.88 13.08 1.39
N THR A 77 8.19 13.35 2.66
CA THR A 77 8.27 14.72 3.19
C THR A 77 9.51 15.45 2.66
N LYS A 78 10.56 14.71 2.31
CA LYS A 78 11.77 15.19 1.62
C LYS A 78 11.84 14.60 0.21
N SER A 79 12.25 15.39 -0.77
CA SER A 79 12.15 15.03 -2.20
C SER A 79 13.04 13.85 -2.66
N ASN A 80 13.97 13.37 -1.85
CA ASN A 80 14.98 12.38 -2.24
C ASN A 80 14.64 10.92 -1.89
N VAL A 81 13.60 10.66 -1.08
CA VAL A 81 13.25 9.28 -0.71
C VAL A 81 12.45 8.65 -1.84
N ASN A 82 13.01 7.61 -2.47
CA ASN A 82 12.31 6.84 -3.49
C ASN A 82 11.38 5.82 -2.84
N LEU A 83 10.12 6.18 -2.67
CA LEU A 83 9.11 5.29 -2.11
C LEU A 83 8.55 4.33 -3.17
N SER A 84 8.05 3.21 -2.69
CA SER A 84 7.18 2.27 -3.38
C SER A 84 5.99 1.97 -2.47
N MET A 85 4.86 1.60 -3.06
CA MET A 85 3.66 1.28 -2.32
C MET A 85 2.95 0.11 -2.97
N TYR A 86 2.40 -0.77 -2.15
CA TYR A 86 1.33 -1.67 -2.57
C TYR A 86 0.20 -1.58 -1.57
N ALA A 87 -0.97 -2.00 -1.99
CA ALA A 87 -2.09 -2.23 -1.11
C ALA A 87 -2.92 -3.40 -1.63
N TYR A 88 -3.64 -4.06 -0.74
CA TYR A 88 -4.52 -5.15 -1.12
C TYR A 88 -5.82 -5.10 -0.34
N MET A 89 -6.89 -5.56 -1.00
CA MET A 89 -8.23 -5.67 -0.46
C MET A 89 -8.46 -7.08 0.09
N SER A 90 -9.04 -7.16 1.27
CA SER A 90 -9.35 -8.42 1.97
C SER A 90 -10.70 -8.34 2.70
N GLY A 91 -11.23 -9.49 3.09
CA GLY A 91 -12.45 -9.56 3.89
C GLY A 91 -12.27 -8.93 5.28
N MET A 92 -13.36 -8.46 5.89
CA MET A 92 -13.32 -7.74 7.18
C MET A 92 -12.87 -8.60 8.38
N GLU A 93 -12.95 -9.92 8.25
CA GLU A 93 -12.67 -10.90 9.31
C GLU A 93 -11.31 -11.59 9.15
N VAL A 94 -10.49 -11.18 8.18
CA VAL A 94 -9.12 -11.70 7.99
C VAL A 94 -8.08 -10.61 8.25
N ASN A 95 -6.96 -10.99 8.86
CA ASN A 95 -5.85 -10.11 9.21
C ASN A 95 -4.51 -10.56 8.61
N TYR A 96 -4.56 -11.21 7.43
CA TYR A 96 -3.35 -11.65 6.75
C TYR A 96 -2.44 -10.46 6.43
N LEU A 97 -1.17 -10.60 6.82
CA LEU A 97 -0.12 -9.63 6.58
C LEU A 97 1.00 -10.31 5.80
N VAL A 98 1.57 -9.60 4.84
CA VAL A 98 2.69 -10.14 4.07
C VAL A 98 3.94 -10.33 4.95
N PRO A 99 4.77 -11.35 4.70
CA PRO A 99 4.71 -12.27 3.55
C PRO A 99 3.63 -13.37 3.66
N ASP A 100 2.98 -13.53 4.81
CA ASP A 100 1.97 -14.56 5.10
C ASP A 100 0.57 -14.19 4.55
N LEU A 101 0.51 -13.82 3.26
CA LEU A 101 -0.73 -13.49 2.54
C LEU A 101 -1.10 -14.63 1.57
N PRO A 102 -2.08 -15.48 1.91
CA PRO A 102 -2.46 -16.62 1.07
C PRO A 102 -3.20 -16.19 -0.21
N LYS A 103 -4.09 -15.18 -0.10
CA LYS A 103 -4.83 -14.57 -1.21
C LYS A 103 -5.38 -13.20 -0.81
N CYS A 104 -5.54 -12.30 -1.78
CA CYS A 104 -6.34 -11.08 -1.65
C CYS A 104 -7.47 -11.05 -2.68
N ILE A 105 -8.43 -10.13 -2.51
CA ILE A 105 -9.51 -9.92 -3.48
C ILE A 105 -8.98 -9.18 -4.71
N THR A 106 -8.23 -8.10 -4.45
CA THR A 106 -7.52 -7.31 -5.46
C THR A 106 -6.28 -6.71 -4.83
N CYS A 107 -5.26 -6.44 -5.64
CA CYS A 107 -4.04 -5.81 -5.23
C CYS A 107 -3.57 -4.79 -6.25
N GLU A 108 -3.02 -3.69 -5.75
CA GLU A 108 -2.50 -2.60 -6.55
C GLU A 108 -1.12 -2.20 -6.03
N ALA A 109 -0.24 -1.79 -6.94
CA ALA A 109 1.10 -1.34 -6.58
C ALA A 109 1.59 -0.20 -7.49
N ASP A 110 2.35 0.71 -6.90
CA ASP A 110 3.00 1.79 -7.62
C ASP A 110 4.43 2.00 -7.09
N TYR A 111 5.33 2.25 -8.03
CA TYR A 111 6.76 2.32 -7.79
C TYR A 111 7.43 3.10 -8.92
N LYS A 112 8.67 3.55 -8.68
CA LYS A 112 9.45 4.19 -9.72
C LYS A 112 9.69 3.21 -10.87
N TRP A 113 9.15 3.51 -12.04
CA TRP A 113 9.37 2.72 -13.24
C TRP A 113 10.84 2.85 -13.73
N ASP A 114 11.32 1.86 -14.50
CA ASP A 114 12.75 1.80 -14.90
C ASP A 114 13.14 2.78 -16.02
N GLY A 115 12.17 3.28 -16.79
CA GLY A 115 12.39 4.18 -17.92
C GLY A 115 11.86 5.60 -17.69
N ASN A 116 12.12 6.48 -18.66
CA ASN A 116 11.37 7.72 -18.82
C ASN A 116 10.48 7.55 -20.05
N TRP A 117 9.16 7.73 -19.90
CA TRP A 117 8.22 7.67 -21.02
C TRP A 117 7.80 9.06 -21.42
N LYS A 118 7.82 9.32 -22.73
CA LYS A 118 7.39 10.61 -23.30
C LYS A 118 5.97 10.94 -22.85
N GLY A 119 5.79 12.12 -22.28
CA GLY A 119 4.49 12.59 -21.78
C GLY A 119 4.04 12.00 -20.45
N LYS A 120 4.86 11.17 -19.79
CA LYS A 120 4.58 10.62 -18.46
C LYS A 120 5.71 10.98 -17.48
N PRO A 121 5.71 12.21 -16.95
CA PRO A 121 6.71 12.60 -15.95
C PRO A 121 6.53 11.75 -14.69
N GLN A 122 7.63 11.16 -14.21
CA GLN A 122 7.63 10.51 -12.90
C GLN A 122 7.63 11.55 -11.79
N THR A 123 6.80 11.33 -10.78
CA THR A 123 6.78 12.14 -9.56
C THR A 123 7.33 11.33 -8.38
N SER A 124 7.53 11.98 -7.24
CA SER A 124 7.86 11.31 -5.98
C SER A 124 6.63 10.72 -5.27
N GLU A 125 5.42 10.95 -5.80
CA GLU A 125 4.18 10.41 -5.25
C GLU A 125 3.93 9.00 -5.83
N ARG A 126 3.41 8.10 -4.99
CA ARG A 126 2.88 6.80 -5.42
C ARG A 126 1.38 6.73 -5.18
N LYS A 127 0.64 6.10 -6.08
CA LYS A 127 -0.83 6.07 -6.06
C LYS A 127 -1.38 4.69 -6.37
N VAL A 128 -2.42 4.29 -5.66
CA VAL A 128 -3.25 3.13 -5.97
C VAL A 128 -4.72 3.49 -5.77
N GLU A 129 -5.61 2.77 -6.45
CA GLU A 129 -7.06 2.98 -6.38
C GLU A 129 -7.79 1.66 -6.18
N PHE A 130 -8.81 1.66 -5.34
CA PHE A 130 -9.72 0.53 -5.16
C PHE A 130 -11.15 0.98 -5.38
N ASN A 131 -11.95 0.09 -5.97
CA ASN A 131 -13.39 0.25 -6.10
C ASN A 131 -14.10 -0.84 -5.29
N ASN A 132 -15.06 -0.44 -4.46
CA ASN A 132 -15.98 -1.35 -3.80
C ASN A 132 -17.41 -1.10 -4.33
N PRO A 133 -17.86 -1.88 -5.33
CA PRO A 133 -19.21 -1.77 -5.88
C PRO A 133 -20.24 -2.61 -5.11
N THR A 134 -19.87 -3.21 -3.98
CA THR A 134 -20.71 -4.15 -3.22
C THR A 134 -21.39 -3.48 -2.03
N ASP A 135 -22.35 -4.18 -1.41
CA ASP A 135 -23.06 -3.71 -0.21
C ASP A 135 -22.27 -3.89 1.10
N GLY A 136 -21.15 -4.64 1.06
CA GLY A 136 -20.32 -4.90 2.23
C GLY A 136 -19.03 -4.07 2.23
N PRO A 137 -18.50 -3.68 3.40
CA PRO A 137 -17.17 -3.07 3.48
C PRO A 137 -16.06 -4.12 3.32
N PHE A 138 -14.86 -3.66 2.95
CA PHE A 138 -13.64 -4.47 2.90
C PHE A 138 -12.50 -3.81 3.68
N SER A 139 -11.54 -4.64 4.12
CA SER A 139 -10.28 -4.15 4.69
C SER A 139 -9.29 -3.87 3.57
N ILE A 140 -8.63 -2.71 3.63
CA ILE A 140 -7.50 -2.35 2.77
C ILE A 140 -6.24 -2.34 3.63
N VAL A 141 -5.27 -3.18 3.29
CA VAL A 141 -3.95 -3.18 3.91
C VAL A 141 -2.98 -2.50 2.95
N ILE A 142 -2.15 -1.61 3.48
CA ILE A 142 -1.24 -0.76 2.73
C ILE A 142 0.18 -1.01 3.23
N GLY A 143 1.08 -1.39 2.33
CA GLY A 143 2.51 -1.44 2.59
C GLY A 143 3.23 -0.28 1.92
N VAL A 144 3.73 0.66 2.72
CA VAL A 144 4.67 1.69 2.24
C VAL A 144 6.08 1.15 2.42
N THR A 145 6.86 1.13 1.35
CA THR A 145 8.22 0.60 1.34
C THR A 145 9.12 1.43 0.41
N ALA A 146 10.31 0.91 0.13
CA ALA A 146 11.28 1.53 -0.74
C ALA A 146 12.15 0.45 -1.42
N PRO A 147 13.02 0.83 -2.37
CA PRO A 147 14.00 -0.08 -2.93
C PRO A 147 14.98 -0.62 -1.91
N LYS A 148 15.65 -1.72 -2.27
CA LYS A 148 16.71 -2.35 -1.46
C LYS A 148 17.71 -1.33 -0.93
N GLY A 149 18.01 -1.40 0.37
CA GLY A 149 18.96 -0.54 1.06
C GLY A 149 18.39 0.78 1.58
N VAL A 150 17.12 1.10 1.30
CA VAL A 150 16.44 2.28 1.85
C VAL A 150 15.64 1.86 3.09
N THR A 151 16.14 2.23 4.27
CA THR A 151 15.54 1.86 5.57
C THR A 151 14.94 3.04 6.34
N THR A 152 15.16 4.26 5.89
CA THR A 152 14.65 5.48 6.55
C THR A 152 13.99 6.40 5.54
N GLY A 153 12.98 7.14 5.96
CA GLY A 153 12.34 8.12 5.10
C GLY A 153 10.95 8.47 5.60
N GLN A 154 10.76 9.72 5.97
CA GLN A 154 9.47 10.24 6.38
C GLN A 154 8.56 10.47 5.18
N PHE A 155 7.28 10.16 5.37
CA PHE A 155 6.26 10.30 4.32
C PHE A 155 4.90 10.66 4.92
N ASN A 156 4.04 11.17 4.05
CA ASN A 156 2.61 11.34 4.33
C ASN A 156 1.82 10.37 3.44
N LEU A 157 1.01 9.54 4.08
CA LEU A 157 0.02 8.67 3.47
C LEU A 157 -1.33 9.39 3.51
N LYS A 158 -1.94 9.55 2.35
CA LYS A 158 -3.24 10.18 2.16
C LYS A 158 -4.24 9.16 1.65
N ILE A 159 -5.40 9.09 2.29
CA ILE A 159 -6.51 8.22 1.89
C ILE A 159 -7.71 9.11 1.62
N LYS A 160 -8.24 9.04 0.41
CA LYS A 160 -9.44 9.76 -0.01
C LYS A 160 -10.50 8.75 -0.43
N VAL A 161 -11.68 8.83 0.19
CA VAL A 161 -12.82 7.97 -0.16
C VAL A 161 -13.89 8.82 -0.82
N LYS A 162 -14.41 8.37 -1.96
CA LYS A 162 -15.53 8.97 -2.68
C LYS A 162 -16.68 7.98 -2.75
N SER A 163 -17.91 8.48 -2.70
CA SER A 163 -19.11 7.71 -3.07
C SER A 163 -19.26 7.68 -4.59
#